data_AF-A0A4Q4X619-F1
#
_entry.id   AF-A0A4Q4X619-F1
#
_cell.length_a   1.000
_cell.length_b   1.000
_cell.length_c   1.000
_cell.angle_alpha   90.00
_cell.angle_beta   90.00
_cell.angle_gamma   90.00
#
_symmetry.space_group_name_H-M   'P 1'
#
loop_
_entity.id
_entity.type
_entity.pdbx_description
1 polymer ?
#
loop_
_entity_poly.entity_id
_entity_poly.type
_entity_poly.pdbx_seq_one_letter_code
_entity_poly.pdbx_strand_id
1 'polypeptide(L)'
;MEQPLSDVQRKRMELVDVFESPHNLPVVEFAKMAGKSRRWISYEIKAGNLLALNLGNRGQRVPDWHLDPLKHELVQSVMKLSRGADPWQIYHALLQPRAMLRGRSALEGATANNLDKIIMAVVTSVKASEWDQEKVVGFA
;
A
#
# COMPACT_ATOMS: atom_id res chain seq x y z
N MET A 1 9.16 31.81 -19.36
CA MET A 1 8.60 30.65 -20.10
C MET A 1 8.61 29.48 -19.13
N GLU A 2 7.46 29.15 -18.54
CA GLU A 2 7.32 27.92 -17.75
C GLU A 2 7.31 26.75 -18.74
N GLN A 3 8.32 25.88 -18.69
CA GLN A 3 8.30 24.68 -19.51
C GLN A 3 7.30 23.70 -18.91
N PRO A 4 6.32 23.19 -19.69
CA PRO A 4 5.37 22.21 -19.20
C PRO A 4 6.12 20.94 -18.79
N LEU A 5 5.85 20.46 -17.58
CA LEU A 5 6.42 19.22 -17.06
C LEU A 5 6.17 18.07 -18.03
N SER A 6 7.20 17.28 -18.31
CA SER A 6 7.04 16.05 -19.11
C SER A 6 6.13 15.06 -18.38
N ASP A 7 5.42 14.20 -19.12
CA ASP A 7 4.50 13.23 -18.52
C ASP A 7 5.19 12.28 -17.52
N VAL A 8 6.49 12.04 -17.69
CA VAL A 8 7.32 11.27 -16.74
C VAL A 8 7.53 12.04 -15.44
N GLN A 9 7.79 13.36 -15.50
CA GLN A 9 7.91 14.20 -14.32
C GLN A 9 6.56 14.32 -13.59
N ARG A 10 5.45 14.42 -14.33
CA ARG A 10 4.10 14.46 -13.77
C ARG A 10 3.78 13.18 -12.98
N LYS A 11 4.00 12.00 -13.57
CA LYS A 11 3.81 10.70 -12.89
C LYS A 11 4.69 10.54 -11.64
N ARG A 12 5.92 11.04 -11.68
CA ARG A 12 6.81 11.04 -10.51
C ARG A 12 6.32 11.97 -9.41
N MET A 13 5.79 13.13 -9.76
CA MET A 13 5.18 14.06 -8.80
C MET A 13 3.93 13.46 -8.17
N GLU A 14 3.06 12.81 -8.95
CA GLU A 14 1.88 12.12 -8.44
C GLU A 14 2.24 11.03 -7.41
N LEU A 15 3.32 10.27 -7.64
CA LEU A 15 3.81 9.30 -6.65
C LEU A 15 4.34 9.97 -5.38
N VAL A 16 4.98 11.13 -5.50
CA VAL A 16 5.41 11.92 -4.33
C VAL A 16 4.19 12.43 -3.56
N ASP A 17 3.17 12.94 -4.24
CA ASP A 17 1.97 13.47 -3.59
C ASP A 17 1.22 12.37 -2.82
N VAL A 18 1.08 11.18 -3.42
CA VAL A 18 0.51 10.02 -2.73
C VAL A 18 1.39 9.59 -1.55
N PHE A 19 2.71 9.53 -1.74
CA PHE A 19 3.65 9.19 -0.67
C PHE A 19 3.53 10.15 0.52
N GLU A 20 3.41 11.45 0.25
CA GLU A 20 3.38 12.50 1.27
C GLU A 20 2.00 12.77 1.88
N SER A 21 0.97 12.09 1.36
CA SER A 21 -0.40 12.21 1.82
C SER A 21 -0.53 12.04 3.34
N PRO A 22 -1.41 12.79 4.04
CA PRO A 22 -1.45 12.84 5.50
C PRO A 22 -1.67 11.49 6.19
N HIS A 23 -2.39 10.57 5.55
CA HIS A 23 -2.62 9.22 6.10
C HIS A 23 -1.38 8.31 5.97
N ASN A 24 -0.40 8.66 5.15
CA ASN A 24 0.87 7.94 5.03
C ASN A 24 1.89 8.52 6.00
N LEU A 25 1.86 8.03 7.23
CA LEU A 25 2.61 8.60 8.35
C LEU A 25 4.09 8.21 8.30
N PRO A 26 5.02 9.15 8.57
CA PRO A 26 6.41 8.78 8.86
C PRO A 26 6.47 7.76 10.00
N VAL A 27 7.40 6.79 9.94
CA VAL A 27 7.53 5.71 10.96
C VAL A 27 7.57 6.23 12.41
N VAL A 28 8.18 7.39 12.64
CA VAL A 28 8.23 8.00 13.99
C VAL A 28 6.85 8.40 14.48
N GLU A 29 6.03 8.98 13.61
CA GLU A 29 4.70 9.46 13.94
C GLU A 29 3.74 8.29 14.10
N PHE A 30 3.78 7.32 13.19
CA PHE A 30 3.02 6.07 13.33
C PHE A 30 3.34 5.38 14.67
N ALA A 31 4.62 5.28 15.05
CA ALA A 31 5.03 4.69 16.32
C ALA A 31 4.42 5.40 17.53
N LYS A 32 4.40 6.74 17.52
CA LYS A 32 3.77 7.55 18.56
C LYS A 32 2.26 7.25 18.65
N MET A 33 1.56 7.24 17.51
CA MET A 33 0.12 6.96 17.48
C MET A 33 -0.20 5.53 17.94
N ALA A 34 0.63 4.55 17.58
CA ALA A 34 0.49 3.16 18.01
C ALA A 34 0.90 2.90 19.47
N GLY A 35 1.48 3.88 20.17
CA GLY A 35 2.03 3.70 21.52
C GLY A 35 3.22 2.72 21.57
N LYS A 36 4.02 2.66 20.51
CA LYS A 36 5.16 1.74 20.35
C LYS A 36 6.46 2.50 20.10
N SER A 37 7.59 1.83 20.30
CA SER A 37 8.88 2.42 19.93
C SER A 37 9.09 2.40 18.42
N ARG A 38 9.82 3.40 17.89
CA ARG A 38 10.26 3.43 16.48
C ARG A 38 10.98 2.13 16.07
N ARG A 39 11.79 1.58 16.98
CA ARG A 39 12.55 0.33 16.75
C ARG A 39 11.61 -0.86 16.59
N TRP A 40 10.55 -0.94 17.39
CA TRP A 40 9.54 -2.00 17.28
C TRP A 40 8.79 -1.90 15.93
N ILE A 41 8.33 -0.71 15.54
CA ILE A 41 7.69 -0.52 14.21
C ILE A 41 8.64 -0.89 13.07
N SER A 42 9.92 -0.51 13.16
CA SER A 42 10.91 -0.86 12.15
C SER A 42 11.14 -2.38 12.04
N TYR A 43 11.02 -3.11 13.16
CA TYR A 43 11.06 -4.57 13.17
C TYR A 43 9.81 -5.17 12.50
N GLU A 44 8.62 -4.69 12.83
CA GLU A 44 7.36 -5.17 12.22
C GLU A 44 7.32 -4.97 10.70
N ILE A 45 7.84 -3.84 10.21
CA ILE A 45 7.99 -3.59 8.77
C ILE A 45 8.92 -4.64 8.15
N LYS A 46 10.09 -4.89 8.75
CA LYS A 46 11.05 -5.89 8.26
C LYS A 46 10.50 -7.32 8.33
N ALA A 47 9.67 -7.61 9.32
CA ALA A 47 9.00 -8.89 9.48
C ALA A 47 7.85 -9.09 8.47
N GLY A 48 7.47 -8.05 7.71
CA GLY A 48 6.35 -8.10 6.78
C GLY A 48 4.97 -8.02 7.44
N ASN A 49 4.92 -7.51 8.67
CA ASN A 49 3.67 -7.34 9.43
C ASN A 49 3.01 -5.97 9.22
N LEU A 50 3.78 -4.96 8.77
CA LEU A 50 3.30 -3.63 8.46
C LEU A 50 3.69 -3.24 7.04
N LEU A 51 2.72 -2.73 6.29
CA LEU A 51 2.95 -2.15 4.98
C LEU A 51 3.70 -0.83 5.16
N ALA A 52 4.84 -0.70 4.49
CA ALA A 52 5.60 0.53 4.45
C ALA A 52 5.93 0.91 3.01
N LEU A 53 5.56 2.12 2.63
CA LEU A 53 5.95 2.73 1.38
C LEU A 53 7.35 3.32 1.52
N ASN A 54 8.13 3.22 0.45
CA ASN A 54 9.44 3.85 0.35
C ASN A 54 9.53 4.63 -0.95
N LEU A 55 10.18 5.80 -0.89
CA LEU A 55 10.44 6.65 -2.04
C LEU A 55 11.84 7.26 -1.95
N GLY A 56 12.82 6.58 -2.56
CA GLY A 56 14.21 7.01 -2.56
C GLY A 56 14.79 7.16 -1.15
N ASN A 57 15.31 8.35 -0.84
CA ASN A 57 15.92 8.68 0.45
C ASN A 57 14.95 9.38 1.43
N ARG A 58 13.64 9.41 1.14
CA ARG A 58 12.64 10.12 1.97
C ARG A 58 12.19 9.34 3.21
N GLY A 59 12.80 8.19 3.46
CA GLY A 59 12.43 7.30 4.55
C GLY A 59 11.17 6.49 4.24
N GLN A 60 10.72 5.75 5.24
CA GLN A 60 9.52 4.92 5.14
C GLN A 60 8.29 5.64 5.70
N ARG A 61 7.15 5.40 5.05
CA ARG A 61 5.84 5.84 5.53
C ARG A 61 4.88 4.67 5.65
N VAL A 62 4.09 4.65 6.73
CA VAL A 62 3.14 3.59 7.07
C VAL A 62 1.74 4.19 6.99
N PRO A 63 0.82 3.60 6.21
CA PRO A 63 -0.57 4.05 6.19
C PRO A 63 -1.22 3.92 7.58
N ASP A 64 -1.90 4.97 8.03
CA ASP A 64 -2.61 5.04 9.31
C ASP A 64 -3.72 4.01 9.44
N TRP A 65 -4.18 3.42 8.33
CA TRP A 65 -5.17 2.34 8.31
C TRP A 65 -4.72 1.12 9.13
N HIS A 66 -3.41 0.92 9.33
CA HIS A 66 -2.90 -0.13 10.22
C HIS A 66 -3.24 0.08 11.71
N LEU A 67 -3.71 1.26 12.10
CA LEU A 67 -4.20 1.55 13.45
C LEU A 67 -5.61 1.01 13.69
N ASP A 68 -6.36 0.74 12.61
CA ASP A 68 -7.66 0.05 12.68
C ASP A 68 -7.42 -1.48 12.66
N PRO A 69 -7.89 -2.24 13.67
CA PRO A 69 -7.61 -3.68 13.77
C PRO A 69 -8.10 -4.50 12.58
N LEU A 70 -9.27 -4.19 12.01
CA LEU A 70 -9.84 -4.93 10.89
C LEU A 70 -9.05 -4.66 9.61
N LYS A 71 -8.69 -3.39 9.38
CA LYS A 71 -7.85 -3.01 8.25
C LYS A 71 -6.44 -3.57 8.40
N HIS A 72 -5.90 -3.59 9.61
CA HIS A 72 -4.61 -4.22 9.89
C HIS A 72 -4.61 -5.70 9.50
N GLU A 73 -5.62 -6.45 9.91
CA GLU A 73 -5.77 -7.88 9.56
C GLU A 73 -5.89 -8.09 8.05
N LEU A 74 -6.69 -7.27 7.37
CA LEU A 74 -6.81 -7.27 5.91
C LEU A 74 -5.44 -7.08 5.24
N VAL A 75 -4.74 -6.00 5.58
CA VAL A 75 -3.47 -5.63 4.93
C VAL A 75 -2.40 -6.68 5.22
N GLN A 76 -2.28 -7.13 6.47
CA GLN A 76 -1.30 -8.14 6.86
C GLN A 76 -1.54 -9.47 6.13
N SER A 77 -2.80 -9.88 5.97
CA SER A 77 -3.14 -11.11 5.25
C SER A 77 -2.79 -11.02 3.77
N VAL A 78 -3.08 -9.87 3.13
CA VAL A 78 -2.69 -9.61 1.73
C VAL A 78 -1.17 -9.66 1.56
N MET A 79 -0.41 -9.03 2.47
CA MET A 79 1.06 -9.06 2.45
C MET A 79 1.60 -10.49 2.58
N LYS A 80 1.04 -11.29 3.50
CA LYS A 80 1.45 -12.69 3.72
C LYS A 80 1.15 -13.59 2.53
N LEU A 81 0.08 -13.32 1.78
CA LEU A 81 -0.33 -14.09 0.59
C LEU A 81 0.30 -13.59 -0.71
N SER A 82 0.88 -12.38 -0.68
CA SER A 82 1.56 -11.73 -1.82
C SER A 82 3.04 -11.51 -1.48
N ARG A 83 3.71 -12.51 -0.89
CA ARG A 83 5.12 -12.39 -0.49
C ARG A 83 5.98 -12.04 -1.69
N GLY A 84 6.79 -10.99 -1.54
CA GLY A 84 7.68 -10.50 -2.58
C GLY A 84 7.08 -9.41 -3.47
N ALA A 85 5.77 -9.18 -3.40
CA ALA A 85 5.12 -8.11 -4.15
C ALA A 85 5.61 -6.73 -3.70
N ASP A 86 5.66 -5.80 -4.65
CA ASP A 86 6.07 -4.43 -4.34
C ASP A 86 5.05 -3.74 -3.41
N PRO A 87 5.49 -3.05 -2.34
CA PRO A 87 4.57 -2.39 -1.41
C PRO A 87 3.62 -1.39 -2.06
N TRP A 88 4.02 -0.72 -3.15
CA TRP A 88 3.14 0.18 -3.89
C TRP A 88 2.04 -0.57 -4.63
N GLN A 89 2.32 -1.75 -5.20
CA GLN A 89 1.30 -2.58 -5.82
C GLN A 89 0.23 -3.01 -4.80
N ILE A 90 0.66 -3.44 -3.61
CA ILE A 90 -0.25 -3.79 -2.51
C ILE A 90 -1.10 -2.57 -2.11
N TYR A 91 -0.46 -1.42 -1.90
CA TYR A 91 -1.13 -0.18 -1.54
C TYR A 91 -2.20 0.24 -2.56
N HIS A 92 -1.86 0.24 -3.85
CA HIS A 92 -2.81 0.58 -4.90
C HIS A 92 -3.95 -0.44 -5.02
N ALA A 93 -3.65 -1.74 -4.90
CA ALA A 93 -4.68 -2.79 -4.95
C ALA A 93 -5.69 -2.69 -3.78
N LEU A 94 -5.26 -2.25 -2.60
CA LEU A 94 -6.13 -2.02 -1.44
C LEU A 94 -7.08 -0.84 -1.65
N LEU A 95 -6.59 0.23 -2.27
CA LEU A 95 -7.37 1.44 -2.58
C LEU A 95 -8.25 1.31 -3.82
N GLN A 96 -7.97 0.35 -4.70
CA GLN A 96 -8.69 0.19 -5.95
C GLN A 96 -10.20 -0.03 -5.71
N PRO A 97 -11.09 0.79 -6.30
CA PRO A 97 -12.52 0.57 -6.33
C PRO A 97 -12.89 -0.81 -6.88
N ARG A 98 -13.82 -1.51 -6.21
CA ARG A 98 -14.24 -2.87 -6.59
C ARG A 98 -15.74 -2.95 -6.84
N ALA A 99 -16.12 -3.54 -7.99
CA ALA A 99 -17.52 -3.76 -8.33
C ALA A 99 -18.28 -4.57 -7.26
N MET A 100 -17.63 -5.60 -6.70
CA MET A 100 -18.22 -6.40 -5.62
C MET A 100 -18.48 -5.61 -4.32
N LEU A 101 -17.86 -4.44 -4.16
CA LEU A 101 -18.03 -3.52 -3.04
C LEU A 101 -18.81 -2.26 -3.43
N ARG A 102 -19.51 -2.29 -4.57
CA ARG A 102 -20.28 -1.16 -5.15
C ARG A 102 -19.41 0.08 -5.40
N GLY A 103 -18.20 -0.13 -5.92
CA GLY A 103 -17.25 0.95 -6.23
C GLY A 103 -16.43 1.42 -5.04
N ARG A 104 -16.60 0.85 -3.84
CA ARG A 104 -15.71 1.12 -2.70
C ARG A 104 -14.41 0.33 -2.81
N SER A 105 -13.37 0.85 -2.19
CA SER A 105 -12.10 0.16 -2.01
C SER A 105 -12.20 -1.00 -1.01
N ALA A 106 -11.16 -1.83 -0.93
CA ALA A 106 -11.09 -2.90 0.06
C ALA A 106 -11.11 -2.34 1.50
N LEU A 107 -10.46 -1.20 1.72
CA LEU A 107 -10.34 -0.57 3.03
C LEU A 107 -11.64 0.06 3.52
N GLU A 108 -12.51 0.48 2.61
CA GLU A 108 -13.82 1.06 2.92
C GLU A 108 -14.94 0.01 3.01
N GLY A 109 -14.82 -1.06 2.22
CA GLY A 109 -15.86 -2.10 2.10
C GLY A 109 -15.64 -3.33 2.97
N ALA A 110 -14.49 -3.46 3.61
CA ALA A 110 -14.17 -4.59 4.48
C ALA A 110 -14.97 -4.57 5.78
N THR A 111 -15.43 -5.76 6.15
CA THR A 111 -16.15 -6.09 7.38
C THR A 111 -15.68 -7.47 7.84
N ALA A 112 -15.90 -7.82 9.10
CA ALA A 112 -15.57 -9.15 9.60
C ALA A 112 -16.25 -10.28 8.77
N ASN A 113 -17.47 -10.04 8.26
CA ASN A 113 -18.25 -11.06 7.55
C ASN A 113 -17.79 -11.32 6.10
N ASN A 114 -16.96 -10.45 5.52
CA ASN A 114 -16.52 -10.56 4.13
C ASN A 114 -15.00 -10.47 3.96
N LEU A 115 -14.25 -10.53 5.07
CA LEU A 115 -12.82 -10.28 5.11
C LEU A 115 -12.04 -11.22 4.19
N ASP A 116 -12.25 -12.53 4.32
CA ASP A 116 -11.57 -13.55 3.49
C ASP A 116 -11.79 -13.33 1.99
N LYS A 117 -13.03 -13.02 1.61
CA LYS A 117 -13.40 -12.76 0.21
C LYS A 117 -12.68 -11.51 -0.32
N ILE A 118 -12.57 -10.47 0.50
CA ILE A 118 -11.86 -9.23 0.11
C ILE A 118 -10.36 -9.48 0.05
N ILE A 119 -9.78 -10.19 1.02
CA ILE A 119 -8.36 -10.57 1.00
C ILE A 119 -8.03 -11.25 -0.33
N MET A 120 -8.80 -12.28 -0.70
CA MET A 120 -8.58 -13.01 -1.95
C MET A 120 -8.72 -12.11 -3.17
N ALA A 121 -9.74 -11.24 -3.21
CA ALA A 121 -9.93 -10.31 -4.31
C ALA A 121 -8.74 -9.34 -4.46
N VAL A 122 -8.17 -8.85 -3.35
CA VAL A 122 -7.00 -7.96 -3.37
C VAL A 122 -5.76 -8.72 -3.82
N VAL A 123 -5.50 -9.91 -3.27
CA VAL A 123 -4.35 -10.75 -3.68
C VAL A 123 -4.38 -11.06 -5.17
N THR A 124 -5.55 -11.36 -5.73
CA THR A 124 -5.69 -11.57 -7.19
C THR A 124 -5.34 -10.31 -7.98
N SER A 125 -5.74 -9.12 -7.52
CA SER A 125 -5.37 -7.86 -8.17
C SER A 125 -3.86 -7.58 -8.11
N VAL A 126 -3.22 -7.86 -6.96
CA VAL A 126 -1.76 -7.69 -6.80
C VAL A 126 -1.03 -8.58 -7.81
N LYS A 127 -1.37 -9.87 -7.86
CA LYS A 127 -0.75 -10.83 -8.79
C LYS A 127 -0.96 -10.48 -10.26
N ALA A 128 -2.15 -9.97 -10.61
CA ALA A 128 -2.42 -9.51 -11.98
C ALA A 128 -1.50 -8.33 -12.37
N SER A 129 -1.23 -7.42 -11.43
CA SER A 129 -0.36 -6.26 -11.69
C SER A 129 1.12 -6.62 -11.82
N GLU A 130 1.58 -7.71 -11.18
CA GLU A 130 2.94 -8.23 -11.34
C GLU A 130 3.16 -8.77 -12.76
N TRP A 131 2.20 -9.53 -13.27
CA TRP A 131 2.25 -10.11 -14.62
C TRP A 131 2.29 -9.04 -15.74
N ASP A 132 1.57 -7.94 -15.56
CA ASP A 132 1.59 -6.84 -16.53
C ASP A 132 2.94 -6.10 -16.53
N GLN A 133 3.64 -6.01 -15.40
CA GLN A 133 4.99 -5.44 -15.36
C GLN A 133 6.01 -6.35 -16.04
N GLU A 134 5.99 -7.67 -15.78
CA GLU A 134 6.89 -8.64 -16.43
C GLU A 134 6.81 -8.60 -17.95
N LYS A 135 5.61 -8.41 -18.52
CA LYS A 135 5.42 -8.25 -19.96
C LYS A 135 6.02 -6.96 -20.53
N VAL A 136 6.08 -5.89 -19.74
CA VAL A 136 6.65 -4.60 -20.18
C VAL A 136 8.17 -4.64 -20.19
N VAL A 137 8.80 -5.36 -19.25
CA VAL A 137 10.27 -5.56 -19.24
C VAL A 137 10.75 -6.74 -20.10
N GLY A 138 9.87 -7.68 -20.47
CA GLY A 138 10.21 -8.90 -21.21
C GLY A 138 10.37 -8.77 -22.74
N PHE A 139 10.37 -7.55 -23.29
CA PHE A 139 10.57 -7.29 -24.74
C PHE A 139 11.72 -6.32 -25.03
N ALA A 140 12.84 -6.44 -24.29
CA ALA A 140 14.08 -5.74 -24.57
C ALA A 140 15.18 -6.72 -25.01
#